data_AF-A0A660PCF4-F1
#
_entry.id   AF-A0A660PCF4-F1
#
_cell.length_a   1.000
_cell.length_b   1.000
_cell.length_c   1.000
_cell.angle_alpha   90.00
_cell.angle_beta   90.00
_cell.angle_gamma   90.00
#
_symmetry.space_group_name_H-M   'P 1'
#
loop_
_entity.id
_entity.type
_entity.pdbx_description
1 polymer ?
#
loop_
_entity_poly.entity_id
_entity_poly.type
_entity_poly.pdbx_seq_one_letter_code
_entity_poly.pdbx_strand_id
1 'polypeptide(L)'
;METKACITKEPKGLGFFEKYLTVWVILCIAGGILLGKIAPDISTSLDKMAIYVGEAPVVSIPIAVCLFFMMYPIMVKIDFAEIVRAGKNAKPVGLTLIINWLIKPFTMYAISLFFLGWLFLEFIGPEAVDYVKIPL
;
A
#
# COMPACT_ATOMS: atom_id res chain seq x y z
N MET A 1 -47.76 -14.37 -15.13
CA MET A 1 -47.45 -14.17 -13.71
C MET A 1 -45.95 -14.37 -13.54
N GLU A 2 -45.15 -13.30 -13.57
CA GLU A 2 -43.70 -13.38 -13.36
C GLU A 2 -43.39 -13.08 -11.90
N THR A 3 -43.16 -14.12 -11.10
CA THR A 3 -42.61 -13.96 -9.76
C THR A 3 -41.10 -13.77 -9.89
N LYS A 4 -40.64 -12.52 -9.93
CA LYS A 4 -39.23 -12.20 -9.70
C LYS A 4 -38.94 -12.40 -8.22
N ALA A 5 -38.29 -13.51 -7.90
CA ALA A 5 -37.73 -13.75 -6.56
C ALA A 5 -36.73 -12.63 -6.25
N CYS A 6 -37.10 -11.73 -5.35
CA CYS A 6 -36.20 -10.71 -4.84
C CYS A 6 -35.20 -11.42 -3.92
N ILE A 7 -33.96 -11.63 -4.38
CA ILE A 7 -32.87 -12.06 -3.51
C ILE A 7 -32.51 -10.86 -2.64
N THR A 8 -33.19 -10.68 -1.51
CA THR A 8 -32.76 -9.77 -0.45
C THR A 8 -31.58 -10.43 0.24
N LYS A 9 -30.37 -10.10 -0.23
CA LYS A 9 -29.13 -10.48 0.44
C LYS A 9 -29.11 -9.74 1.78
N GLU A 10 -29.44 -10.43 2.88
CA GLU A 10 -29.36 -9.83 4.21
C GLU A 10 -27.96 -9.24 4.41
N PRO A 11 -27.84 -7.98 4.87
CA PRO A 11 -26.54 -7.40 5.13
C PRO A 11 -25.93 -8.18 6.30
N LYS A 12 -25.04 -9.11 5.98
CA LYS A 12 -24.17 -9.76 6.96
C LYS A 12 -23.42 -8.62 7.65
N GLY A 13 -23.77 -8.34 8.90
CA GLY A 13 -23.11 -7.27 9.68
C GLY A 13 -21.60 -7.50 9.66
N LEU A 14 -20.82 -6.40 9.65
CA LEU A 14 -19.36 -6.50 9.67
C LEU A 14 -18.92 -7.40 10.84
N GLY A 15 -18.05 -8.36 10.54
CA GLY A 15 -17.49 -9.22 11.57
C GLY A 15 -16.73 -8.42 12.63
N PHE A 16 -16.56 -8.99 13.82
CA PHE A 16 -15.80 -8.34 14.91
C PHE A 16 -14.39 -7.92 14.45
N PHE A 17 -13.71 -8.76 13.67
CA PHE A 17 -12.39 -8.44 13.11
C PHE A 17 -12.41 -7.24 12.15
N GLU A 18 -13.38 -7.19 11.23
CA GLU A 18 -13.53 -6.10 10.26
C GLU A 18 -13.88 -4.78 10.96
N LYS A 19 -14.73 -4.84 11.99
CA LYS A 19 -15.14 -3.68 12.79
C LYS A 19 -13.98 -3.06 13.58
N TYR A 20 -13.06 -3.88 14.10
CA TYR A 20 -11.91 -3.43 14.89
C TYR A 20 -10.60 -3.40 14.09
N LEU A 21 -10.65 -3.49 12.76
CA LEU A 21 -9.47 -3.60 11.89
C LEU A 21 -8.44 -2.48 12.15
N THR A 22 -8.89 -1.24 12.34
CA THR A 22 -8.00 -0.10 12.66
C THR A 22 -7.21 -0.33 13.95
N VAL A 23 -7.85 -0.88 14.99
CA VAL A 23 -7.18 -1.17 16.27
C VAL A 23 -6.15 -2.27 16.07
N TRP A 24 -6.49 -3.34 15.36
CA TRP A 24 -5.56 -4.42 15.04
C TRP A 24 -4.36 -3.93 14.24
N VAL A 25 -4.57 -3.05 13.25
CA VAL A 25 -3.48 -2.45 12.45
C VAL A 25 -2.54 -1.63 13.33
N ILE A 26 -3.08 -0.78 14.22
CA ILE A 26 -2.26 0.01 15.16
C ILE A 26 -1.46 -0.91 16.09
N LEU A 27 -2.07 -1.97 16.62
CA LEU A 27 -1.38 -2.96 17.45
C LEU A 27 -0.26 -3.68 16.69
N CYS A 28 -0.50 -4.06 15.43
CA CYS A 28 0.53 -4.67 14.58
C CYS A 28 1.69 -3.70 14.30
N ILE A 29 1.42 -2.42 14.07
CA ILE A 29 2.47 -1.39 13.87
C ILE A 29 3.29 -1.24 15.15
N ALA A 30 2.64 -1.06 16.31
CA ALA A 30 3.32 -0.89 17.59
C ALA A 30 4.14 -2.14 17.97
N GLY A 31 3.57 -3.34 17.77
CA GLY A 31 4.25 -4.61 17.98
C GLY A 31 5.45 -4.78 17.04
N GLY A 32 5.31 -4.43 15.76
CA GLY A 32 6.41 -4.45 14.79
C GLY A 32 7.56 -3.53 15.15
N ILE A 33 7.26 -2.29 15.60
CA ILE A 33 8.28 -1.34 16.06
C ILE A 33 9.00 -1.89 17.30
N LEU A 34 8.26 -2.41 18.29
CA LEU A 34 8.87 -2.95 19.51
C LEU A 34 9.76 -4.15 19.19
N LEU A 35 9.29 -5.07 18.35
CA LEU A 35 10.01 -6.26 17.92
C LEU A 35 11.29 -5.89 17.14
N GLY A 36 11.22 -4.90 16.24
CA GLY A 36 12.37 -4.38 15.52
C GLY A 36 13.43 -3.75 16.42
N LYS A 37 13.03 -3.20 17.58
CA LYS A 37 13.97 -2.62 18.56
C LYS A 37 14.64 -3.65 19.47
N ILE A 38 13.95 -4.73 19.84
CA ILE A 38 14.49 -5.77 20.75
C ILE A 38 15.27 -6.87 20.02
N ALA A 39 14.98 -7.11 18.74
CA ALA A 39 15.59 -8.19 17.96
C ALA A 39 16.10 -7.66 16.60
N PRO A 40 17.17 -6.83 16.59
CA PRO A 40 17.74 -6.28 15.35
C PRO A 40 18.27 -7.38 14.41
N ASP A 41 18.64 -8.55 14.94
CA ASP A 41 19.04 -9.72 14.15
C ASP A 41 17.90 -10.28 13.28
N ILE A 42 16.64 -10.14 13.69
CA ILE A 42 15.47 -10.56 12.89
C ILE A 42 15.30 -9.61 11.71
N SER A 43 15.41 -8.30 11.93
CA SER A 43 15.39 -7.29 10.87
C SER A 43 16.52 -7.52 9.86
N THR A 44 17.72 -7.80 10.36
CA THR A 44 18.91 -8.03 9.52
C THR A 44 18.81 -9.36 8.76
N SER A 45 18.17 -10.39 9.32
CA SER A 45 17.92 -11.67 8.63
C SER A 45 16.83 -11.56 7.56
N LEU A 46 15.82 -10.71 7.77
CA LEU A 46 14.80 -10.37 6.78
C LEU A 46 15.37 -9.52 5.63
N ASP A 47 16.28 -8.59 5.95
CA ASP A 47 17.03 -7.82 4.95
C ASP A 47 17.99 -8.72 4.14
N LYS A 48 18.64 -9.71 4.77
CA LYS A 48 19.46 -10.72 4.08
C LYS A 48 18.65 -11.64 3.16
N MET A 49 17.35 -11.78 3.41
CA MET A 49 16.40 -12.50 2.55
C MET A 49 15.80 -11.59 1.46
N ALA A 50 16.34 -10.37 1.28
CA ALA A 50 16.02 -9.52 0.14
C ALA A 50 16.70 -10.00 -1.13
N ILE A 51 15.97 -9.93 -2.24
CA ILE A 51 16.54 -10.12 -3.56
C ILE A 51 17.25 -8.81 -3.92
N TYR A 52 18.58 -8.86 -3.93
CA TYR A 52 19.42 -7.77 -4.39
C TYR A 52 19.45 -7.76 -5.93
N VAL A 53 19.11 -6.62 -6.53
CA VAL A 53 19.34 -6.36 -7.96
C VAL A 53 20.32 -5.18 -8.02
N GLY A 54 21.61 -5.47 -8.20
CA GLY A 54 22.68 -4.50 -7.91
C GLY A 54 22.84 -4.25 -6.40
N GLU A 55 23.44 -3.12 -6.01
CA GLU A 55 23.68 -2.77 -4.59
C GLU A 55 22.42 -2.30 -3.81
N ALA A 56 21.22 -2.45 -4.38
CA ALA A 56 19.98 -2.00 -3.75
C ALA A 56 19.07 -3.19 -3.35
N PRO A 57 18.63 -3.27 -2.08
CA PRO A 57 17.59 -4.23 -1.67
C PRO A 57 16.26 -3.80 -2.30
N VAL A 58 15.76 -4.57 -3.27
CA VAL A 58 14.57 -4.17 -4.04
C VAL A 58 13.29 -4.54 -3.31
N VAL A 59 13.17 -5.82 -2.88
CA VAL A 59 12.03 -6.32 -2.11
C VAL A 59 12.45 -7.58 -1.33
N SER A 60 12.10 -7.67 -0.04
CA SER A 60 12.28 -8.89 0.77
C SER A 60 11.35 -10.02 0.30
N ILE A 61 11.85 -11.26 0.18
CA ILE A 61 11.03 -12.42 -0.25
C ILE A 61 9.73 -12.55 0.58
N PRO A 62 9.74 -12.42 1.91
CA PRO A 62 8.50 -12.49 2.71
C PRO A 62 7.49 -11.39 2.35
N ILE A 63 7.95 -10.17 2.11
CA ILE A 63 7.10 -9.03 1.75
C ILE A 63 6.51 -9.26 0.35
N ALA A 64 7.31 -9.73 -0.60
CA ALA A 64 6.85 -10.06 -1.95
C ALA A 64 5.73 -11.12 -1.92
N VAL A 65 5.88 -12.17 -1.10
CA VAL A 65 4.85 -13.21 -0.92
C VAL A 65 3.57 -12.63 -0.32
N CYS A 66 3.67 -11.79 0.71
CA CYS A 66 2.52 -11.10 1.31
C CYS A 66 1.79 -10.21 0.28
N LEU A 67 2.52 -9.40 -0.48
CA LEU A 67 1.95 -8.56 -1.54
C LEU A 67 1.28 -9.40 -2.64
N PHE A 68 1.88 -10.51 -3.03
CA PHE A 68 1.28 -11.46 -3.98
C PHE A 68 -0.06 -11.99 -3.46
N PHE A 69 -0.12 -12.47 -2.21
CA PHE A 69 -1.36 -12.94 -1.61
C PHE A 69 -2.42 -11.85 -1.41
N MET A 70 -2.03 -10.58 -1.28
CA MET A 70 -2.98 -9.46 -1.25
C MET A 70 -3.53 -9.13 -2.64
N MET A 71 -2.71 -9.22 -3.68
CA MET A 71 -3.09 -8.90 -5.06
C MET A 71 -3.88 -10.03 -5.73
N TYR A 72 -3.51 -11.28 -5.48
CA TYR A 72 -4.08 -12.47 -6.12
C TYR A 72 -5.61 -12.57 -5.98
N PRO A 73 -6.24 -12.33 -4.80
CA PRO A 73 -7.68 -12.38 -4.65
C PRO A 73 -8.41 -11.36 -5.52
N ILE A 74 -7.83 -10.17 -5.72
CA ILE A 74 -8.43 -9.14 -6.57
C ILE A 74 -8.33 -9.57 -8.03
N MET A 75 -7.17 -10.11 -8.44
CA MET A 75 -6.93 -10.59 -9.80
C MET A 75 -7.85 -11.74 -10.20
N VAL A 76 -8.10 -12.72 -9.32
CA VAL A 76 -8.98 -13.86 -9.65
C VAL A 76 -10.46 -13.47 -9.62
N LYS A 77 -10.84 -12.43 -8.87
CA LYS A 77 -12.22 -11.94 -8.79
C LYS A 77 -12.61 -11.01 -9.94
N ILE A 78 -11.66 -10.57 -10.78
CA ILE A 78 -11.94 -9.65 -11.87
C ILE A 78 -12.58 -10.39 -13.05
N ASP A 79 -13.70 -9.85 -13.55
CA ASP A 79 -14.38 -10.38 -14.74
C ASP A 79 -13.92 -9.59 -15.97
N PHE A 80 -13.45 -10.30 -17.01
CA PHE A 80 -13.02 -9.71 -18.27
C PHE A 80 -14.13 -8.91 -18.97
N ALA A 81 -15.39 -9.29 -18.80
CA ALA A 81 -16.53 -8.53 -19.33
C ALA A 81 -16.64 -7.14 -18.69
N GLU A 82 -16.33 -7.02 -17.39
CA GLU A 82 -16.30 -5.74 -16.69
C GLU A 82 -15.14 -4.86 -17.16
N ILE A 83 -13.98 -5.44 -17.45
CA ILE A 83 -12.83 -4.72 -18.02
C ILE A 83 -13.20 -4.10 -19.37
N VAL A 84 -13.82 -4.87 -20.27
CA VAL A 84 -14.26 -4.37 -21.58
C VAL A 84 -15.31 -3.27 -21.43
N ARG A 85 -16.26 -3.42 -20.49
CA ARG A 85 -17.27 -2.40 -20.18
C ARG A 85 -16.67 -1.12 -19.58
N ALA A 86 -15.65 -1.25 -18.74
CA ALA A 86 -14.90 -0.13 -18.18
C ALA A 86 -14.12 0.61 -19.27
N GLY A 87 -13.49 -0.12 -20.20
CA GLY A 87 -12.78 0.46 -21.35
C GLY A 87 -13.69 1.27 -22.28
N LYS A 88 -14.96 0.86 -22.45
CA LYS A 88 -15.97 1.62 -23.22
C LYS A 88 -16.31 2.98 -22.59
N ASN A 89 -16.11 3.13 -21.28
CA ASN A 89 -16.31 4.39 -20.55
C ASN A 89 -14.95 4.96 -20.14
N ALA A 90 -14.20 5.45 -21.12
CA ALA A 90 -12.82 5.92 -20.91
C ALA A 90 -12.70 7.18 -20.04
N LYS A 91 -13.73 8.04 -19.96
CA LYS A 91 -13.67 9.30 -19.20
C LYS A 91 -13.44 9.06 -17.68
N PRO A 92 -14.26 8.26 -16.96
CA PRO A 92 -14.01 8.00 -15.54
C PRO A 92 -12.74 7.19 -15.27
N VAL A 93 -12.43 6.22 -16.15
CA VAL A 93 -11.23 5.38 -16.01
C VAL A 93 -9.96 6.23 -16.18
N GLY A 94 -9.93 7.08 -17.22
CA GLY A 94 -8.81 8.00 -17.47
C GLY A 94 -8.61 9.01 -16.35
N LEU A 95 -9.70 9.59 -15.81
CA LEU A 95 -9.62 10.47 -14.65
C LEU A 95 -9.02 9.75 -13.44
N THR A 96 -9.49 8.54 -13.15
CA THR A 96 -8.97 7.74 -12.03
C THR A 96 -7.50 7.40 -12.23
N LEU A 97 -7.09 7.07 -13.46
CA LEU A 97 -5.71 6.77 -13.80
C LEU A 97 -4.81 8.00 -13.59
N ILE A 98 -5.23 9.18 -14.07
CA ILE A 98 -4.49 10.44 -13.88
C ILE A 98 -4.36 10.75 -12.38
N ILE A 99 -5.44 10.65 -11.61
CA ILE A 99 -5.37 10.91 -10.17
C ILE A 99 -4.45 9.91 -9.47
N ASN A 100 -4.55 8.62 -9.80
CA ASN A 100 -3.82 7.55 -9.12
C ASN A 100 -2.33 7.50 -9.50
N TRP A 101 -2.01 7.74 -10.77
CA TRP A 101 -0.65 7.61 -11.31
C TRP A 101 0.09 8.93 -11.46
N LEU A 102 -0.61 10.05 -11.65
CA LEU A 102 0.02 11.36 -11.76
C LEU A 102 -0.08 12.11 -10.43
N ILE A 103 -1.29 12.40 -9.99
CA ILE A 103 -1.48 13.27 -8.83
C ILE A 103 -0.91 12.64 -7.56
N LYS A 104 -1.25 11.37 -7.28
CA LYS A 104 -0.85 10.71 -6.03
C LYS A 104 0.68 10.66 -5.83
N PRO A 105 1.52 10.26 -6.81
CA PRO A 105 2.98 10.30 -6.64
C PRO A 105 3.53 11.71 -6.42
N PHE A 106 3.07 12.71 -7.18
CA PHE A 106 3.55 14.08 -7.02
C PHE A 106 3.09 14.71 -5.70
N THR A 107 1.87 14.43 -5.25
CA THR A 107 1.39 14.87 -3.94
C THR A 107 2.19 14.22 -2.83
N MET A 108 2.48 12.92 -2.91
CA MET A 108 3.36 12.24 -1.94
C MET A 108 4.74 12.89 -1.89
N TYR A 109 5.35 13.15 -3.05
CA TYR A 109 6.65 13.80 -3.12
C TYR A 109 6.62 15.23 -2.56
N ALA A 110 5.62 16.04 -2.92
CA ALA A 110 5.46 17.41 -2.43
C ALA A 110 5.27 17.46 -0.91
N ILE A 111 4.43 16.59 -0.35
CA ILE A 111 4.24 16.46 1.10
C ILE A 111 5.55 16.04 1.76
N SER A 112 6.24 15.03 1.22
CA SER A 112 7.54 14.57 1.73
C SER A 112 8.55 15.72 1.77
N LEU A 113 8.71 16.47 0.68
CA LEU A 113 9.61 17.63 0.62
C LEU A 113 9.23 18.73 1.62
N PHE A 114 7.94 19.02 1.77
CA PHE A 114 7.49 20.04 2.73
C PHE A 114 7.82 19.65 4.17
N PHE A 115 7.52 18.41 4.55
CA PHE A 115 7.75 17.94 5.92
C PHE A 115 9.23 17.68 6.20
N LEU A 116 9.94 16.91 5.36
CA LEU A 116 11.33 16.54 5.61
C LEU A 116 12.31 17.67 5.25
N GLY A 117 12.01 18.46 4.23
CA GLY A 117 12.91 19.50 3.72
C GLY A 117 12.72 20.88 4.35
N TRP A 118 11.53 21.22 4.85
CA TRP A 118 11.28 22.55 5.44
C TRP A 118 10.83 22.48 6.90
N LEU A 119 9.80 21.70 7.23
CA LEU A 119 9.23 21.71 8.58
C LEU A 119 10.11 20.98 9.61
N PHE A 120 10.64 19.82 9.26
CA PHE A 120 11.39 18.97 10.19
C PHE A 120 12.90 19.10 10.04
N LEU A 121 13.40 19.86 9.06
CA LEU A 121 14.85 20.00 8.85
C LEU A 121 15.59 20.48 10.12
N GLU A 122 14.98 21.38 10.90
CA GLU A 122 15.53 21.85 12.18
C GLU A 122 15.45 20.79 13.31
N PHE A 123 14.53 19.83 13.24
CA PHE A 123 14.31 18.81 14.27
C PHE A 123 15.15 17.54 14.07
N ILE A 124 15.44 17.16 12.82
CA ILE A 124 16.19 15.92 12.47
C ILE A 124 17.64 16.18 12.01
N GLY A 125 18.00 17.40 11.66
CA GLY A 125 19.35 17.75 11.18
C GLY A 125 19.56 17.42 9.69
N PRO A 126 20.46 18.14 8.98
CA PRO A 126 20.69 17.95 7.55
C PRO A 126 21.29 16.59 7.18
N GLU A 127 21.90 15.90 8.14
CA GLU A 127 22.43 14.53 8.03
C GLU A 127 21.37 13.41 8.01
N ALA A 128 20.17 13.67 8.50
CA ALA A 128 19.07 12.68 8.53
C ALA A 128 18.16 12.75 7.30
N VAL A 129 18.28 13.81 6.50
CA VAL A 129 17.59 13.92 5.21
C VAL A 129 18.47 13.19 4.20
N ASP A 130 18.08 11.97 3.84
CA ASP A 130 18.61 11.33 2.64
C ASP A 130 18.15 12.16 1.45
N TYR A 131 18.98 13.12 1.06
CA TYR A 131 18.74 13.93 -0.13
C TYR A 131 18.56 12.92 -1.25
N VAL A 132 17.32 12.79 -1.74
CA VAL A 132 17.08 12.28 -3.09
C VAL A 132 17.95 13.17 -3.95
N LYS A 133 19.14 12.70 -4.31
CA LYS A 133 20.09 13.44 -5.13
C LYS A 133 19.32 13.74 -6.39
N ILE A 134 18.86 14.98 -6.50
CA ILE A 134 18.19 15.45 -7.70
C ILE A 134 19.23 15.23 -8.79
N PRO A 135 18.93 14.45 -9.84
CA PRO A 135 19.89 14.21 -10.90
C PRO A 135 20.13 15.55 -11.61
N LEU A 136 21.15 16.25 -11.17
CA LEU A 136 21.84 17.33 -11.86
C LEU A 136 23.30 16.90 -11.97
#